data_AF-A0A6G3PUA2-F1
#
_entry.id   AF-A0A6G3PUA2-F1
#
_cell.length_a   1.000
_cell.length_b   1.000
_cell.length_c   1.000
_cell.angle_alpha   90.00
_cell.angle_beta   90.00
_cell.angle_gamma   90.00
#
_symmetry.space_group_name_H-M   'P 1'
#
loop_
_entity.id
_entity.type
_entity.pdbx_description
1 polymer ?
#
loop_
_entity_poly.entity_id
_entity_poly.type
_entity_poly.pdbx_seq_one_letter_code
_entity_poly.pdbx_strand_id
1 'polypeptide(L)'
;MHRHPVATPAEIAELSRCSAVFVPGDPARTGGVAFWHTDGSTPPGAPDALSELTVLGDDLLRRTVPALRLPVRDALPVLTRARVVAHASPATAFWGAAALLGLQFVARGLLLPGLSGTEHDAWRIGPLSGDDLERLR
;
A
#
# COMPACT_ATOMS: atom_id res chain seq x y z
N MET A 1 18.10 10.08 -9.59
CA MET A 1 16.94 9.24 -9.98
C MET A 1 17.25 7.80 -9.64
N HIS A 2 16.71 7.25 -8.54
CA HIS A 2 16.75 5.80 -8.31
C HIS A 2 15.66 5.17 -9.17
N ARG A 3 16.08 4.50 -10.25
CA ARG A 3 15.21 3.72 -11.09
C ARG A 3 15.00 2.40 -10.36
N HIS A 4 13.91 2.29 -9.61
CA HIS A 4 13.52 0.98 -9.10
C HIS A 4 13.12 0.15 -10.32
N PRO A 5 13.77 -1.01 -10.56
CA PRO A 5 13.32 -1.90 -11.62
C PRO A 5 11.85 -2.21 -11.36
N VAL A 6 11.04 -2.18 -12.42
CA VAL A 6 9.63 -2.58 -12.34
C VAL A 6 9.61 -4.01 -11.82
N ALA A 7 8.89 -4.26 -10.71
CA ALA A 7 8.75 -5.60 -10.16
C ALA A 7 8.34 -6.57 -11.26
N THR A 8 9.08 -7.67 -11.37
CA THR A 8 8.80 -8.74 -12.31
C THR A 8 7.45 -9.39 -12.01
N PRO A 9 6.80 -10.05 -12.99
CA PRO A 9 5.55 -10.76 -12.73
C PRO A 9 5.65 -11.79 -11.60
N ALA A 10 6.81 -12.43 -11.43
CA ALA A 10 7.06 -13.38 -10.35
C ALA A 10 7.08 -12.68 -8.99
N GLU A 11 7.83 -11.58 -8.83
CA GLU A 11 7.87 -10.79 -7.60
C GLU A 11 6.49 -10.23 -7.25
N ILE A 12 5.72 -9.76 -8.24
CA ILE A 12 4.33 -9.33 -8.02
C ILE A 12 3.47 -10.49 -7.52
N ALA A 13 3.61 -11.67 -8.11
CA ALA A 13 2.85 -12.85 -7.71
C ALA A 13 3.20 -13.30 -6.27
N GLU A 14 4.46 -13.22 -5.86
CA GLU A 14 4.87 -13.53 -4.49
C GLU A 14 4.36 -12.47 -3.51
N LEU A 15 4.59 -11.18 -3.79
CA LEU A 15 4.11 -10.07 -2.95
C LEU A 15 2.58 -10.02 -2.84
N SER A 16 1.86 -10.50 -3.86
CA SER A 16 0.39 -10.58 -3.80
C SER A 16 -0.11 -11.49 -2.67
N ARG A 17 0.70 -12.47 -2.25
CA ARG A 17 0.38 -13.43 -1.17
C ARG A 17 0.81 -12.93 0.20
N CYS A 18 1.72 -11.96 0.28
CA CYS A 18 2.03 -11.27 1.52
C CYS A 18 0.82 -10.45 1.97
N SER A 19 0.65 -10.27 3.28
CA SER A 19 -0.24 -9.25 3.82
C SER A 19 0.34 -7.85 3.57
N ALA A 20 -0.51 -6.83 3.48
CA ALA A 20 -0.09 -5.47 3.18
C ALA A 20 -0.78 -4.41 4.05
N VAL A 21 -0.07 -3.31 4.32
CA VAL A 21 -0.60 -2.15 5.02
C VAL A 21 0.06 -0.86 4.52
N PHE A 22 -0.71 0.22 4.41
CA PHE A 22 -0.15 1.55 4.23
C PHE A 22 0.51 2.02 5.53
N VAL A 23 1.78 2.42 5.43
CA VAL A 23 2.55 3.02 6.51
C VAL A 23 2.64 4.52 6.22
N PRO A 24 1.99 5.38 7.04
CA PRO A 24 2.02 6.82 6.83
C PRO A 24 3.44 7.37 6.98
N GLY A 25 3.72 8.42 6.23
CA GLY A 25 4.95 9.21 6.36
C GLY A 25 4.59 10.68 6.55
N ASP A 26 5.54 11.45 7.07
CA ASP A 26 5.47 12.90 7.14
C ASP A 26 6.73 13.48 6.48
N PRO A 27 6.62 14.23 5.36
CA PRO A 27 5.39 14.56 4.63
C PRO A 27 4.70 13.34 4.00
N ALA A 28 3.39 13.39 3.74
CA ALA A 28 2.59 12.26 3.24
C ALA A 28 3.21 11.49 2.06
N ARG A 29 3.94 12.18 1.18
CA ARG A 29 4.66 11.58 0.03
C ARG A 29 5.82 10.63 0.41
N THR A 30 6.23 10.58 1.67
CA THR A 30 7.24 9.63 2.20
C THR A 30 6.59 8.36 2.77
N GLY A 31 5.27 8.28 2.79
CA GLY A 31 4.53 7.07 3.11
C GLY A 31 4.83 5.94 2.12
N GLY A 32 4.53 4.71 2.54
CA GLY A 32 4.76 3.52 1.74
C GLY A 32 3.78 2.41 2.05
N VAL A 33 3.98 1.25 1.42
CA VAL A 33 3.22 0.04 1.70
C VAL A 33 4.20 -1.01 2.18
N ALA A 34 3.92 -1.57 3.35
CA ALA A 34 4.69 -2.68 3.90
C ALA A 34 4.02 -4.00 3.53
N PHE A 35 4.82 -4.96 3.07
CA PHE A 35 4.41 -6.33 2.76
C PHE A 35 5.12 -7.30 3.71
N TRP A 36 4.38 -8.23 4.31
CA TRP A 36 4.93 -9.25 5.22
C TRP A 36 4.21 -10.59 5.10
N HIS A 37 4.86 -11.67 5.50
CA HIS A 37 4.19 -12.96 5.68
C HIS A 37 3.62 -13.06 7.10
N THR A 38 2.37 -13.53 7.23
CA THR A 38 1.68 -13.66 8.51
C THR A 38 2.31 -14.72 9.43
N ASP A 39 3.08 -15.66 8.87
CA ASP A 39 3.88 -16.64 9.60
C ASP A 39 5.22 -16.09 10.12
N GLY A 40 5.56 -14.84 9.80
CA GLY A 40 6.80 -14.18 10.20
C GLY A 40 8.01 -14.49 9.32
N SER A 41 7.84 -15.29 8.25
CA SER A 41 8.91 -15.54 7.28
C SER A 41 9.27 -14.27 6.50
N THR A 42 10.50 -14.23 6.01
CA THR A 42 11.02 -13.07 5.27
C THR A 42 10.30 -12.91 3.93
N PRO A 43 9.67 -11.75 3.66
CA PRO A 43 9.03 -11.49 2.36
C PRO A 43 10.08 -11.39 1.24
N PRO A 44 9.69 -11.61 -0.02
CA PRO A 44 10.60 -11.48 -1.15
C PRO A 44 11.11 -10.04 -1.27
N GLY A 45 12.41 -9.87 -1.50
CA GLY A 45 13.02 -8.55 -1.63
C GLY A 45 14.51 -8.57 -1.28
N ALA A 46 15.20 -7.49 -1.62
CA ALA A 46 16.60 -7.34 -1.24
C ALA A 46 16.70 -7.15 0.30
N PRO A 47 17.69 -7.76 0.99
CA PRO A 47 17.80 -7.69 2.44
C PRO A 47 17.89 -6.27 3.02
N ASP A 48 18.43 -5.33 2.26
CA ASP A 48 18.56 -3.91 2.61
C ASP A 48 17.25 -3.12 2.51
N ALA A 49 16.24 -3.66 1.83
CA ALA A 49 14.90 -3.08 1.73
C ALA A 49 13.94 -3.59 2.82
N LEU A 50 14.39 -4.53 3.66
CA LEU A 50 13.61 -5.06 4.77
C LEU A 50 13.65 -4.12 5.97
N SER A 51 12.51 -4.04 6.65
CA SER A 51 12.31 -3.27 7.87
C SER A 51 11.50 -4.09 8.87
N GLU A 52 11.55 -3.72 10.14
CA GLU A 52 10.67 -4.32 11.15
C GLU A 52 9.29 -3.64 11.11
N LEU A 53 8.24 -4.45 11.16
CA LEU A 53 6.86 -4.00 11.28
C LEU A 53 6.22 -4.63 12.52
N THR A 54 5.65 -3.82 13.39
CA THR A 54 4.81 -4.32 14.49
C THR A 54 3.38 -4.50 14.00
N VAL A 55 2.87 -5.72 14.09
CA VAL A 55 1.51 -6.09 13.70
C VAL A 55 0.78 -6.73 14.88
N LEU A 56 -0.55 -6.68 14.83
CA LEU A 56 -1.39 -7.60 15.59
C LEU A 56 -1.65 -8.79 14.68
N GLY A 57 -1.60 -10.01 15.20
CA GLY A 57 -2.24 -11.10 14.47
C GLY A 57 -3.48 -11.60 15.19
N ASP A 58 -3.93 -12.78 14.80
CA ASP A 58 -5.29 -13.25 15.05
C ASP A 58 -5.65 -13.47 16.53
N ASP A 59 -4.64 -13.69 17.39
CA ASP A 59 -4.73 -13.76 18.85
C ASP A 59 -4.74 -12.37 19.53
N LEU A 60 -4.72 -11.29 18.74
CA LEU A 60 -4.61 -9.89 19.17
C LEU A 60 -3.32 -9.56 19.93
N LEU A 61 -2.30 -10.41 19.82
CA LEU A 61 -0.98 -10.15 20.39
C LEU A 61 -0.10 -9.41 19.38
N ARG A 62 0.73 -8.50 19.92
CA ARG A 62 1.72 -7.76 19.13
C ARG A 62 2.86 -8.68 18.74
N ARG A 63 3.27 -8.60 17.47
CA ARG A 63 4.41 -9.32 16.90
C ARG A 63 5.25 -8.36 16.08
N THR A 64 6.57 -8.50 16.14
CA THR A 64 7.47 -7.84 15.20
C THR A 64 7.80 -8.82 14.09
N VAL A 65 7.57 -8.43 12.85
CA VAL A 65 7.80 -9.26 11.65
C VAL A 65 8.71 -8.54 10.67
N PRO A 66 9.51 -9.27 9.88
CA PRO A 66 10.21 -8.68 8.75
C PRO A 66 9.20 -8.24 7.68
N ALA A 67 9.37 -7.03 7.17
CA ALA A 67 8.50 -6.45 6.15
C ALA A 67 9.31 -5.78 5.04
N LEU A 68 8.94 -6.03 3.79
CA LEU A 68 9.42 -5.24 2.66
C LEU A 68 8.60 -3.96 2.59
N ARG A 69 9.26 -2.80 2.71
CA ARG A 69 8.59 -1.50 2.56
C ARG A 69 8.86 -0.91 1.19
N LEU A 70 7.80 -0.73 0.40
CA LEU A 70 7.86 -0.11 -0.91
C LEU A 70 7.29 1.31 -0.86
N PRO A 71 7.90 2.29 -1.54
CA PRO A 71 7.23 3.55 -1.86
C PRO A 71 5.90 3.28 -2.59
N VAL A 72 4.90 4.15 -2.42
CA VAL A 72 3.57 3.96 -3.04
C VAL A 72 3.68 3.73 -4.55
N ARG A 73 4.55 4.48 -5.24
CA ARG A 73 4.80 4.33 -6.68
C ARG A 73 5.20 2.90 -7.09
N ASP A 74 5.93 2.20 -6.23
CA ASP A 74 6.50 0.88 -6.51
C ASP A 74 5.54 -0.23 -6.02
N ALA A 75 4.68 0.08 -5.04
CA ALA A 75 3.62 -0.82 -4.58
C ALA A 75 2.39 -0.85 -5.52
N LEU A 76 2.08 0.25 -6.22
CA LEU A 76 0.89 0.36 -7.08
C LEU A 76 0.78 -0.78 -8.12
N PRO A 77 1.83 -1.17 -8.86
CA PRO A 77 1.77 -2.27 -9.81
C PRO A 77 1.50 -3.63 -9.16
N VAL A 78 1.94 -3.83 -7.90
CA VAL A 78 1.66 -5.06 -7.13
C VAL A 78 0.19 -5.06 -6.71
N LEU A 79 -0.24 -3.99 -6.02
CA LEU A 79 -1.59 -3.86 -5.46
C LEU A 79 -2.69 -3.96 -6.52
N THR A 80 -2.54 -3.25 -7.63
CA THR A 80 -3.54 -3.25 -8.71
C THR A 80 -3.70 -4.61 -9.39
N ARG A 81 -2.62 -5.40 -9.48
CA ARG A 81 -2.66 -6.76 -10.04
C ARG A 81 -3.14 -7.80 -9.03
N ALA A 82 -2.74 -7.68 -7.76
CA ALA A 82 -3.10 -8.62 -6.71
C ALA A 82 -4.62 -8.76 -6.54
N ARG A 83 -5.39 -7.70 -6.82
CA ARG A 83 -6.87 -7.72 -6.74
C ARG A 83 -7.53 -8.83 -7.57
N VAL A 84 -6.90 -9.29 -8.66
CA VAL A 84 -7.46 -10.34 -9.54
C VAL A 84 -6.77 -11.70 -9.38
N VAL A 85 -5.83 -11.83 -8.43
CA VAL A 85 -5.10 -13.08 -8.18
C VAL A 85 -5.88 -13.93 -7.19
N ALA A 86 -6.17 -15.19 -7.57
CA ALA A 86 -7.00 -16.12 -6.79
C ALA A 86 -6.49 -16.41 -5.37
N HIS A 87 -5.19 -16.28 -5.14
CA HIS A 87 -4.54 -16.55 -3.85
C HIS A 87 -3.87 -15.32 -3.26
N ALA A 88 -4.34 -14.11 -3.61
CA ALA A 88 -3.86 -12.91 -2.96
C ALA A 88 -4.27 -12.89 -1.48
N SER A 89 -3.42 -12.30 -0.65
CA SER A 89 -3.80 -11.99 0.73
C SER A 89 -5.01 -11.05 0.73
N PRO A 90 -6.01 -11.28 1.60
CA PRO A 90 -7.15 -10.39 1.74
C PRO A 90 -6.76 -8.93 1.97
N ALA A 91 -5.72 -8.67 2.78
CA ALA A 91 -5.22 -7.32 3.05
C ALA A 91 -4.65 -6.67 1.78
N THR A 92 -3.90 -7.43 0.98
CA THR A 92 -3.32 -6.94 -0.26
C THR A 92 -4.37 -6.70 -1.34
N ALA A 93 -5.38 -7.58 -1.44
CA ALA A 93 -6.52 -7.38 -2.32
C ALA A 93 -7.34 -6.13 -1.93
N PHE A 94 -7.54 -5.89 -0.64
CA PHE A 94 -8.17 -4.68 -0.10
C PHE A 94 -7.39 -3.42 -0.50
N TRP A 95 -6.09 -3.38 -0.26
CA TRP A 95 -5.25 -2.25 -0.68
C TRP A 95 -5.18 -2.08 -2.20
N GLY A 96 -5.32 -3.17 -2.96
CA GLY A 96 -5.51 -3.14 -4.41
C GLY A 96 -6.80 -2.44 -4.85
N ALA A 97 -7.92 -2.73 -4.20
CA ALA A 97 -9.18 -2.04 -4.44
C ALA A 97 -9.11 -0.56 -4.06
N ALA A 98 -8.52 -0.24 -2.89
CA ALA A 98 -8.32 1.13 -2.43
C ALA A 98 -7.42 1.94 -3.38
N ALA A 99 -6.32 1.34 -3.85
CA ALA A 99 -5.42 1.96 -4.82
C ALA A 99 -6.13 2.29 -6.14
N LEU A 100 -6.92 1.35 -6.68
CA LEU A 100 -7.69 1.59 -7.91
C LEU A 100 -8.73 2.70 -7.71
N LEU A 101 -9.45 2.70 -6.58
CA LEU A 101 -10.42 3.73 -6.27
C LEU A 101 -9.76 5.12 -6.18
N GLY A 102 -8.64 5.21 -5.46
CA GLY A 102 -7.84 6.44 -5.38
C GLY A 102 -7.39 6.94 -6.76
N LEU A 103 -6.88 6.04 -7.62
CA LEU A 103 -6.50 6.37 -8.99
C LEU A 103 -7.68 6.86 -9.84
N GLN A 104 -8.88 6.31 -9.65
CA GLN A 104 -10.08 6.79 -10.34
C GLN A 104 -10.49 8.19 -9.89
N PHE A 105 -10.35 8.52 -8.60
CA PHE A 105 -10.56 9.89 -8.12
C PHE A 105 -9.53 10.87 -8.69
N VAL A 106 -8.26 10.47 -8.76
CA VAL A 106 -7.19 11.26 -9.40
C VAL A 106 -7.50 11.49 -10.88
N ALA A 107 -7.90 10.44 -11.61
CA ALA A 107 -8.24 10.53 -13.03
C ALA A 107 -9.44 11.44 -13.31
N ARG A 108 -10.35 11.57 -12.34
CA ARG A 108 -11.49 12.50 -12.39
C ARG A 108 -11.14 13.93 -11.96
N GLY A 109 -9.88 14.20 -11.59
CA GLY A 109 -9.44 15.51 -11.12
C GLY A 109 -9.94 15.87 -9.72
N LEU A 110 -10.34 14.89 -8.90
CA LEU A 110 -10.83 15.12 -7.54
C LEU A 110 -9.67 15.27 -6.55
N LEU A 111 -8.80 16.23 -6.81
CA LEU A 111 -7.64 16.55 -5.99
C LEU A 111 -7.65 18.02 -5.62
N LEU A 112 -7.60 18.30 -4.33
CA LEU A 112 -7.53 19.65 -3.79
C LEU A 112 -6.16 19.86 -3.15
N PRO A 113 -5.41 20.90 -3.54
CA PRO A 113 -4.17 21.25 -2.86
C PRO A 113 -4.45 21.77 -1.45
N GLY A 114 -3.49 21.59 -0.55
CA GLY A 114 -3.55 22.09 0.81
C GLY A 114 -2.24 21.87 1.56
N LEU A 115 -2.28 22.09 2.88
CA LEU A 115 -1.17 21.82 3.79
C LEU A 115 -1.56 20.70 4.77
N SER A 116 -0.61 19.84 5.11
CA SER A 116 -0.75 18.93 6.25
C SER A 116 -0.78 19.71 7.57
N GLY A 117 -1.15 19.04 8.67
CA GLY A 117 -1.05 19.64 10.01
C GLY A 117 0.39 19.98 10.44
N THR A 118 1.39 19.50 9.70
CA THR A 118 2.83 19.74 9.87
C THR A 118 3.40 20.68 8.81
N GLU A 119 2.54 21.47 8.16
CA GLU A 119 2.91 22.53 7.21
C GLU A 119 3.63 22.05 5.93
N HIS A 120 3.41 20.80 5.53
CA HIS A 120 3.90 20.30 4.25
C HIS A 120 2.83 20.38 3.16
N ASP A 121 3.24 20.66 1.92
CA ASP A 121 2.36 20.54 0.75
C ASP A 121 1.69 19.17 0.70
N ALA A 122 0.37 19.18 0.63
CA ALA A 122 -0.48 17.99 0.66
C ALA A 122 -1.58 18.05 -0.41
N TRP A 123 -2.09 16.86 -0.73
CA TRP A 123 -3.24 16.68 -1.62
C TRP A 123 -4.30 15.91 -0.86
N ARG A 124 -5.55 16.37 -0.94
CA ARG A 124 -6.71 15.64 -0.41
C ARG A 124 -7.66 15.30 -1.53
N ILE A 125 -8.30 14.14 -1.44
CA ILE A 125 -9.34 13.75 -2.38
C ILE A 125 -10.61 14.55 -2.10
N GLY A 126 -11.23 15.09 -3.16
CA GLY A 126 -12.55 15.69 -3.10
C GLY A 126 -12.80 16.81 -4.12
N PRO A 127 -14.01 17.40 -4.11
CA PRO A 127 -15.17 16.97 -3.33
C PRO A 127 -15.71 15.60 -3.81
N LEU A 128 -16.18 14.77 -2.88
CA LEU A 128 -16.73 13.43 -3.18
C LEU A 128 -18.25 13.50 -3.37
N SER A 129 -18.79 12.80 -4.37
CA SER A 129 -20.24 12.63 -4.53
C SER A 129 -20.83 11.64 -3.51
N GLY A 130 -22.17 11.52 -3.48
CA GLY A 130 -22.84 10.47 -2.70
C GLY A 130 -22.35 9.07 -3.10
N ASP A 131 -22.35 8.77 -4.40
CA ASP A 131 -21.86 7.51 -4.94
C ASP A 131 -20.39 7.25 -4.57
N ASP A 132 -19.55 8.30 -4.55
CA ASP A 132 -18.15 8.16 -4.16
C ASP A 132 -17.99 7.76 -2.69
N LEU A 133 -18.85 8.30 -1.81
CA LEU A 133 -18.89 7.95 -0.40
C LEU A 133 -19.44 6.53 -0.18
N GLU A 134 -20.40 6.08 -0.97
CA GLU A 134 -20.88 4.69 -0.93
C GLU A 134 -19.77 3.69 -1.28
N ARG A 135 -18.90 4.03 -2.22
CA ARG A 135 -17.76 3.19 -2.61
C ARG A 135 -16.63 3.14 -1.57
N LEU A 136 -16.64 4.04 -0.58
CA LEU A 136 -15.66 4.09 0.51
C LEU A 136 -16.13 3.37 1.78
N ARG A 137 -17.42 3.04 1.88
CA ARG A 137 -18.00 2.30 2.99
C ARG A 137 -17.87 0.80 2.78
#